data_AF-A0A3M0XN64-F1
#
_entry.id   AF-A0A3M0XN64-F1
#
_cell.length_a   1.000
_cell.length_b   1.000
_cell.length_c   1.000
_cell.angle_alpha   90.00
_cell.angle_beta   90.00
_cell.angle_gamma   90.00
#
_symmetry.space_group_name_H-M   'P 1'
#
loop_
_entity.id
_entity.type
_entity.pdbx_description
1 polymer ?
#
loop_
_entity_poly.entity_id
_entity_poly.type
_entity_poly.pdbx_seq_one_letter_code
_entity_poly.pdbx_strand_id
1 'polypeptide(L)'
;MNPFEIALLVCYGLVLIMLVLFGLHKYFLLFLYWKYKRHPQQPVGALEHLPMVTVQLPIFNEKYVVSRLIQAVCALNYPKHLLEIQVLDDSVDETRKVARKLVDSYRAQGFQIRYIHRDDRRGFKAGALDFGLRQARGEFLAIFDADFVPTPDFLKKSLPYFSDPKVGMVQARWGHINRNYSLLTR
;
A
#
# COMPACT_ATOMS: atom_id res chain seq x y z
N MET A 1 27.16 -5.62 48.29
CA MET A 1 27.36 -5.53 46.83
C MET A 1 28.03 -4.23 46.49
N ASN A 2 29.01 -4.25 45.60
CA ASN A 2 29.66 -3.04 45.07
C ASN A 2 28.66 -2.27 44.19
N PRO A 3 28.69 -0.92 44.15
CA PRO A 3 27.96 -0.11 43.18
C PRO A 3 27.90 -0.67 41.74
N PHE A 4 28.99 -1.27 41.26
CA PHE A 4 29.04 -1.92 39.95
C PHE A 4 28.07 -3.11 39.82
N GLU A 5 28.01 -3.98 40.82
CA GLU A 5 27.12 -5.15 40.85
C GLU A 5 25.65 -4.71 40.91
N ILE A 6 25.36 -3.64 41.67
CA ILE A 6 24.01 -3.05 41.73
C ILE A 6 23.61 -2.51 40.37
N ALA A 7 24.48 -1.74 39.71
CA ALA A 7 24.22 -1.21 38.38
C ALA A 7 23.98 -2.32 37.34
N LEU A 8 24.79 -3.38 37.38
CA LEU A 8 24.63 -4.54 36.49
C LEU A 8 23.28 -5.24 36.70
N LEU A 9 22.86 -5.49 37.94
CA LEU A 9 21.57 -6.11 38.24
C LEU A 9 20.40 -5.22 37.83
N VAL A 10 20.50 -3.90 38.00
CA VAL A 10 19.48 -2.96 37.55
C VAL A 10 19.35 -3.00 36.02
N CYS A 11 20.46 -2.92 35.29
CA CYS A 11 20.45 -3.03 33.83
C CYS A 11 19.86 -4.37 33.36
N TYR A 12 20.26 -5.48 33.99
CA TYR A 12 19.71 -6.80 33.70
C TYR A 12 18.20 -6.88 33.96
N GLY A 13 17.74 -6.36 35.10
CA GLY A 13 16.33 -6.29 35.45
C GLY A 13 15.51 -5.47 34.45
N LEU A 14 16.04 -4.33 33.99
CA LEU A 14 15.39 -3.50 32.97
C LEU A 14 15.24 -4.23 31.64
N VAL A 15 16.28 -4.95 31.19
CA VAL A 15 16.22 -5.76 29.97
C VAL A 15 15.19 -6.88 30.11
N LEU A 16 15.13 -7.56 31.25
CA LEU A 16 14.13 -8.60 31.50
C LEU A 16 12.71 -8.03 31.49
N ILE A 17 12.47 -6.89 32.13
CA ILE A 17 11.17 -6.21 32.11
C ILE A 17 10.79 -5.85 30.67
N MET A 18 11.72 -5.32 29.87
CA MET A 18 11.45 -5.00 28.46
C MET A 18 11.06 -6.25 27.66
N LEU A 19 11.75 -7.38 27.87
CA LEU A 19 11.42 -8.65 27.21
C LEU A 19 10.05 -9.19 27.64
N VAL A 20 9.70 -9.07 28.93
CA VAL A 20 8.37 -9.45 29.44
C VAL A 20 7.29 -8.58 28.81
N LEU A 21 7.47 -7.26 28.77
CA LEU A 21 6.52 -6.34 28.14
C LEU A 21 6.35 -6.63 26.65
N PHE A 22 7.44 -6.94 25.94
CA PHE A 22 7.40 -7.35 24.54
C PHE A 22 6.65 -8.68 24.36
N GLY A 23 6.86 -9.65 25.24
CA GLY A 23 6.12 -10.91 25.27
C GLY A 23 4.63 -10.70 25.50
N LEU A 24 4.26 -9.94 26.53
CA LEU A 24 2.88 -9.59 26.85
C LEU A 24 2.19 -8.87 25.69
N HIS A 25 2.89 -7.94 25.02
CA HIS A 25 2.39 -7.28 23.82
C HIS A 25 2.08 -8.27 22.69
N LYS A 26 2.96 -9.27 22.45
CA LYS A 26 2.70 -10.33 21.47
C LYS A 26 1.51 -11.20 21.84
N TYR A 27 1.37 -11.60 23.10
CA TYR A 27 0.20 -12.35 23.57
C TYR A 27 -1.09 -11.54 23.40
N PHE A 28 -1.05 -10.24 23.69
CA PHE A 28 -2.18 -9.34 23.47
C PHE A 28 -2.57 -9.25 21.99
N LEU A 29 -1.60 -9.08 21.08
CA LEU A 29 -1.85 -9.10 19.64
C LEU A 29 -2.43 -10.43 19.16
N LEU A 30 -1.94 -11.56 19.68
CA LEU A 30 -2.45 -12.89 19.35
C LEU A 30 -3.90 -13.07 19.84
N PHE A 31 -4.20 -12.62 21.06
CA PHE A 31 -5.54 -12.59 21.60
C PHE A 31 -6.48 -11.74 20.74
N LEU A 32 -6.07 -10.52 20.35
CA LEU A 32 -6.84 -9.67 19.45
C LEU A 32 -7.06 -10.35 18.10
N TYR A 33 -6.03 -10.95 17.51
CA TYR A 33 -6.15 -11.70 16.28
C TYR A 33 -7.19 -12.82 16.42
N TRP A 34 -7.12 -13.67 17.44
CA TRP A 34 -8.10 -14.75 17.62
C TRP A 34 -9.50 -14.24 17.89
N LYS A 35 -9.64 -13.17 18.69
CA LYS A 35 -10.92 -12.52 18.99
C LYS A 35 -11.59 -12.00 17.72
N TYR A 36 -10.84 -11.35 16.82
CA TYR A 36 -11.41 -10.69 15.64
C TYR A 36 -11.30 -11.49 14.34
N LYS A 37 -10.51 -12.58 14.28
CA LYS A 37 -10.37 -13.43 13.08
C LYS A 37 -11.71 -13.97 12.59
N ARG A 38 -12.65 -14.23 13.50
CA ARG A 38 -13.99 -14.77 13.18
C ARG A 38 -15.04 -13.70 12.91
N HIS A 39 -14.69 -12.42 13.05
CA HIS A 39 -15.58 -11.29 12.79
C HIS A 39 -14.98 -10.39 11.70
N PRO A 40 -14.88 -10.89 10.44
CA PRO A 40 -14.49 -10.01 9.35
C PRO A 40 -15.51 -8.89 9.25
N GLN A 41 -15.03 -7.65 9.19
CA GLN A 41 -15.87 -6.52 8.85
C GLN A 41 -16.51 -6.83 7.50
N GLN A 42 -17.81 -6.61 7.40
CA GLN A 42 -18.53 -6.68 6.13
C GLN A 42 -19.02 -5.29 5.77
N PRO A 43 -19.09 -4.95 4.48
CA PRO A 43 -19.71 -3.71 4.07
C PRO A 43 -21.17 -3.66 4.53
N VAL A 44 -21.62 -2.51 5.02
CA VAL A 44 -22.99 -2.32 5.53
C VAL A 44 -24.01 -2.37 4.38
N GLY A 45 -23.59 -2.03 3.16
CA GLY A 45 -24.38 -2.17 1.95
C GLY A 45 -23.53 -2.16 0.67
N ALA A 46 -24.20 -1.99 -0.46
CA ALA A 46 -23.56 -1.72 -1.74
C ALA A 46 -23.53 -0.21 -1.99
N LEU A 47 -22.57 0.25 -2.80
CA LEU A 47 -22.60 1.62 -3.32
C LEU A 47 -23.71 1.73 -4.38
N GLU A 48 -24.46 2.84 -4.36
CA GLU A 48 -25.56 3.10 -5.31
C GLU A 48 -25.07 3.21 -6.76
N HIS A 49 -23.82 3.65 -6.95
CA HIS A 49 -23.16 3.76 -8.25
C HIS A 49 -21.67 3.40 -8.11
N LEU A 50 -21.00 3.19 -9.24
CA LEU A 50 -19.56 3.00 -9.26
C LEU A 50 -18.86 4.38 -9.24
N PRO A 51 -18.11 4.71 -8.18
CA PRO A 51 -17.45 6.01 -8.07
C PRO A 51 -16.24 6.11 -9.00
N MET A 52 -15.81 7.33 -9.34
CA MET A 52 -14.51 7.48 -10.00
C MET A 52 -13.39 7.22 -8.98
N VAL A 53 -12.37 6.45 -9.36
CA VAL A 53 -11.21 6.13 -8.51
C VAL A 53 -9.94 6.63 -9.16
N THR A 54 -9.11 7.34 -8.39
CA THR A 54 -7.74 7.67 -8.77
C THR A 54 -6.77 6.69 -8.09
N VAL A 55 -6.03 5.93 -8.90
CA VAL A 55 -4.96 5.05 -8.43
C VAL A 55 -3.63 5.79 -8.50
N GLN A 56 -2.92 5.90 -7.39
CA GLN A 56 -1.60 6.54 -7.31
C GLN A 56 -0.50 5.50 -7.10
N LEU A 57 0.52 5.58 -7.95
CA LEU A 57 1.65 4.67 -7.98
C LEU A 57 2.94 5.48 -7.74
N PRO A 58 3.32 5.76 -6.47
CA PRO A 58 4.60 6.40 -6.15
C PRO A 58 5.76 5.43 -6.39
N ILE A 59 6.71 5.83 -7.25
CA ILE A 59 7.88 5.00 -7.61
C ILE A 59 9.19 5.80 -7.51
N PHE A 60 10.27 5.12 -7.09
CA PHE A 60 11.62 5.67 -7.02
C PHE A 60 12.69 4.58 -7.20
N ASN A 61 13.32 4.52 -8.37
CA ASN A 61 14.35 3.54 -8.76
C ASN A 61 13.88 2.07 -8.69
N GLU A 62 12.73 1.79 -9.30
CA GLU A 62 11.99 0.53 -9.17
C GLU A 62 11.87 -0.24 -10.50
N LYS A 63 12.95 -0.22 -11.31
CA LYS A 63 12.94 -0.71 -12.69
C LYS A 63 12.50 -2.18 -12.86
N TYR A 64 12.72 -3.02 -11.84
CA TYR A 64 12.41 -4.45 -11.89
C TYR A 64 10.94 -4.78 -11.58
N VAL A 65 10.23 -3.87 -10.92
CA VAL A 65 8.85 -4.11 -10.45
C VAL A 65 7.83 -3.18 -11.09
N VAL A 66 8.24 -2.00 -11.58
CA VAL A 66 7.35 -1.00 -12.18
C VAL A 66 6.46 -1.55 -13.30
N SER A 67 7.01 -2.42 -14.15
CA SER A 67 6.26 -3.03 -15.24
C SER A 67 5.13 -3.90 -14.72
N ARG A 68 5.41 -4.73 -13.71
CA ARG A 68 4.44 -5.63 -13.09
C ARG A 68 3.35 -4.83 -12.37
N LEU A 69 3.72 -3.75 -11.67
CA LEU A 69 2.78 -2.88 -10.99
C LEU A 69 1.80 -2.22 -11.96
N ILE A 70 2.31 -1.54 -13.01
CA ILE A 70 1.45 -0.85 -13.99
C ILE A 70 0.52 -1.84 -14.67
N GLN A 71 1.03 -3.01 -15.06
CA GLN A 71 0.21 -4.07 -15.67
C GLN A 71 -0.90 -4.56 -14.72
N ALA A 72 -0.59 -4.78 -13.45
CA ALA A 72 -1.56 -5.24 -12.46
C ALA A 72 -2.67 -4.20 -12.22
N VAL A 73 -2.31 -2.91 -12.16
CA VAL A 73 -3.28 -1.82 -11.98
C VAL A 73 -4.15 -1.65 -13.23
N CYS A 74 -3.57 -1.75 -14.43
CA CYS A 74 -4.34 -1.74 -15.67
C CYS A 74 -5.23 -3.00 -15.85
N ALA A 75 -4.96 -4.07 -15.10
CA ALA A 75 -5.77 -5.29 -15.09
C ALA A 75 -6.88 -5.27 -14.03
N LEU A 76 -7.04 -4.18 -13.27
CA LEU A 76 -8.16 -4.02 -12.36
C LEU A 76 -9.49 -4.11 -13.12
N ASN A 77 -10.41 -4.93 -12.60
CA ASN A 77 -11.74 -5.13 -13.15
C ASN A 77 -12.62 -3.92 -12.77
N TYR A 78 -12.37 -2.79 -13.43
CA TYR A 78 -13.07 -1.54 -13.22
C TYR A 78 -13.28 -0.82 -14.56
N PRO A 79 -14.40 -0.10 -14.78
CA PRO A 79 -14.62 0.62 -16.02
C PRO A 79 -13.51 1.67 -16.28
N LYS A 80 -12.87 1.61 -17.46
CA LYS A 80 -11.76 2.51 -17.84
C LYS A 80 -12.11 4.00 -17.72
N HIS A 81 -13.36 4.37 -17.97
CA HIS A 81 -13.81 5.76 -17.88
C HIS A 81 -13.96 6.26 -16.43
N LEU A 82 -14.03 5.35 -15.45
CA LEU A 82 -14.09 5.65 -14.00
C LEU A 82 -12.77 5.39 -13.28
N LEU A 83 -11.72 4.97 -13.99
CA LEU A 83 -10.42 4.65 -13.40
C LEU A 83 -9.35 5.60 -13.95
N GLU A 84 -8.88 6.51 -13.10
CA GLU A 84 -7.69 7.30 -13.37
C GLU A 84 -6.47 6.63 -12.74
N ILE A 85 -5.34 6.57 -13.46
CA ILE A 85 -4.08 6.02 -12.97
C ILE A 85 -3.00 7.09 -13.06
N GLN A 86 -2.32 7.36 -11.96
CA GLN A 86 -1.22 8.30 -11.85
C GLN A 86 0.06 7.54 -11.48
N VAL A 87 1.02 7.50 -12.42
CA VAL A 87 2.38 7.01 -12.14
C VAL A 87 3.21 8.20 -11.69
N LEU A 88 3.49 8.26 -10.40
CA LEU A 88 4.19 9.38 -9.74
C LEU A 88 5.66 8.99 -9.56
N ASP A 89 6.52 9.50 -10.43
CA ASP A 89 7.89 9.04 -10.56
C ASP A 89 8.89 10.11 -10.10
N ASP A 90 9.65 9.82 -9.05
CA ASP A 90 10.77 10.64 -8.57
C ASP A 90 12.14 10.00 -8.94
N SER A 91 12.15 8.89 -9.69
CA SER A 91 13.36 8.09 -9.98
C SER A 91 14.40 8.90 -10.73
N VAL A 92 15.66 8.47 -10.72
CA VAL A 92 16.76 9.05 -11.53
C VAL A 92 17.40 8.04 -12.47
N ASP A 93 16.92 6.79 -12.45
CA ASP A 93 17.46 5.67 -13.22
C ASP A 93 16.58 5.32 -14.44
N GLU A 94 16.82 4.12 -14.99
CA GLU A 94 16.09 3.57 -16.14
C GLU A 94 14.57 3.41 -15.91
N THR A 95 14.11 3.46 -14.66
CA THR A 95 12.68 3.40 -14.29
C THR A 95 11.88 4.40 -15.10
N ARG A 96 12.40 5.62 -15.30
CA ARG A 96 11.72 6.69 -16.06
C ARG A 96 11.34 6.24 -17.46
N LYS A 97 12.29 5.62 -18.16
CA LYS A 97 12.12 5.17 -19.56
C LYS A 97 11.12 4.02 -19.64
N VAL A 98 11.22 3.06 -18.73
CA VAL A 98 10.33 1.89 -18.68
C VAL A 98 8.90 2.32 -18.35
N ALA A 99 8.72 3.10 -17.29
CA ALA A 99 7.42 3.60 -16.84
C ALA A 99 6.75 4.44 -17.93
N ARG A 100 7.46 5.44 -18.49
CA ARG A 100 6.91 6.30 -19.55
C ARG A 100 6.43 5.50 -20.77
N LYS A 101 7.25 4.56 -21.26
CA LYS A 101 6.90 3.70 -22.39
C LYS A 101 5.62 2.88 -22.13
N LEU A 102 5.49 2.30 -20.94
CA LEU A 102 4.31 1.53 -20.56
C LEU A 102 3.06 2.41 -20.44
N VAL A 103 3.20 3.57 -19.79
CA VAL A 103 2.10 4.53 -19.70
C VAL A 103 1.62 4.94 -21.09
N ASP A 104 2.52 5.30 -22.00
CA ASP A 104 2.16 5.72 -23.37
C ASP A 104 1.43 4.59 -24.12
N SER A 105 1.90 3.34 -23.98
CA SER A 105 1.26 2.16 -24.57
C SER A 105 -0.16 1.92 -24.05
N TYR A 106 -0.38 2.03 -22.73
CA TYR A 106 -1.72 1.88 -22.16
C TYR A 106 -2.63 3.07 -22.49
N ARG A 107 -2.08 4.29 -22.54
CA ARG A 107 -2.83 5.47 -22.97
C ARG A 107 -3.37 5.31 -24.40
N ALA A 108 -2.56 4.76 -25.31
CA ALA A 108 -2.99 4.45 -26.68
C ALA A 108 -4.10 3.38 -26.75
N GLN A 109 -4.24 2.53 -25.73
CA GLN A 109 -5.32 1.55 -25.58
C GLN A 109 -6.58 2.10 -24.88
N GLY A 110 -6.65 3.43 -24.70
CA GLY A 110 -7.78 4.13 -24.10
C GLY A 110 -7.84 4.11 -22.57
N PHE A 111 -6.72 3.80 -21.90
CA PHE A 111 -6.65 3.93 -20.43
C PHE A 111 -6.40 5.39 -20.03
N GLN A 112 -7.05 5.85 -18.96
CA GLN A 112 -6.78 7.17 -18.36
C GLN A 112 -5.56 7.12 -17.44
N ILE A 113 -4.39 6.84 -18.01
CA ILE A 113 -3.12 6.73 -17.30
C ILE A 113 -2.17 7.89 -17.64
N ARG A 114 -1.58 8.50 -16.62
CA ARG A 114 -0.64 9.61 -16.73
C ARG A 114 0.70 9.27 -16.08
N TYR A 115 1.77 9.66 -16.76
CA TYR A 115 3.12 9.60 -16.22
C TYR A 115 3.49 11.00 -15.73
N ILE A 116 3.75 11.11 -14.44
CA ILE A 116 4.00 12.38 -13.76
C ILE A 116 5.39 12.27 -13.14
N HIS A 117 6.35 12.96 -13.73
CA HIS A 117 7.71 13.00 -13.22
C HIS A 117 7.94 14.28 -12.43
N ARG A 118 8.61 14.16 -11.28
CA ARG A 118 9.10 15.30 -10.51
C ARG A 118 10.61 15.26 -10.50
N ASP A 119 11.24 16.33 -10.98
CA ASP A 119 12.70 16.48 -10.93
C ASP A 119 13.23 16.71 -9.50
N ASP A 120 12.33 17.10 -8.59
CA ASP A 120 12.64 17.42 -7.21
C ASP A 120 11.88 16.52 -6.23
N ARG A 121 12.67 15.76 -5.46
CA ARG A 121 12.22 14.75 -4.49
C ARG A 121 11.85 15.34 -3.12
N ARG A 122 11.59 16.65 -3.01
CA ARG A 122 11.05 17.26 -1.77
C ARG A 122 9.86 16.49 -1.23
N GLY A 123 9.86 16.19 0.07
CA GLY A 123 8.80 15.41 0.72
C GLY A 123 8.75 13.93 0.36
N PHE A 124 9.67 13.43 -0.48
CA PHE A 124 9.77 12.02 -0.89
C PHE A 124 8.42 11.46 -1.36
N LYS A 125 8.06 10.26 -0.89
CA LYS A 125 6.77 9.60 -1.18
C LYS A 125 5.57 10.48 -0.84
N ALA A 126 5.58 11.15 0.32
CA ALA A 126 4.46 12.00 0.74
C ALA A 126 4.30 13.21 -0.19
N GLY A 127 5.41 13.83 -0.61
CA GLY A 127 5.40 14.91 -1.59
C GLY A 127 4.90 14.48 -2.97
N ALA A 128 5.24 13.25 -3.41
CA ALA A 128 4.76 12.71 -4.67
C ALA A 128 3.24 12.50 -4.64
N LEU A 129 2.74 11.88 -3.56
CA LEU A 129 1.33 11.65 -3.33
C LEU A 129 0.53 12.95 -3.23
N ASP A 130 1.04 13.95 -2.49
CA ASP A 130 0.41 15.28 -2.39
C ASP A 130 0.35 15.97 -3.76
N PHE A 131 1.41 15.90 -4.56
CA PHE A 131 1.44 16.46 -5.91
C PHE A 131 0.39 15.79 -6.82
N GLY A 132 0.26 14.46 -6.74
CA GLY A 132 -0.76 13.72 -7.47
C GLY A 132 -2.18 14.00 -6.98
N LEU A 133 -2.36 14.17 -5.67
CA LEU A 133 -3.66 14.38 -5.02
C LEU A 133 -4.30 15.67 -5.52
N ARG A 134 -3.52 16.74 -5.67
CA ARG A 134 -3.99 18.03 -6.23
C ARG A 134 -4.52 17.94 -7.66
N GLN A 135 -4.22 16.85 -8.38
CA GLN A 135 -4.61 16.60 -9.77
C GLN A 135 -5.52 15.36 -9.91
N ALA A 136 -5.89 14.74 -8.79
CA ALA A 136 -6.75 13.57 -8.77
C ALA A 136 -8.19 13.96 -9.11
N ARG A 137 -8.84 13.12 -9.92
CA ARG A 137 -10.26 13.30 -10.32
C ARG A 137 -11.22 12.35 -9.62
N GLY A 138 -10.71 11.30 -8.99
CA GLY A 138 -11.50 10.30 -8.31
C GLY A 138 -12.11 10.83 -7.01
N GLU A 139 -13.29 10.33 -6.68
CA GLU A 139 -13.92 10.47 -5.38
C GLU A 139 -13.14 9.68 -4.31
N PHE A 140 -12.59 8.53 -4.70
CA PHE A 140 -11.72 7.71 -3.86
C PHE A 140 -10.31 7.63 -4.42
N LEU A 141 -9.33 7.54 -3.51
CA LEU A 141 -7.94 7.24 -3.85
C LEU A 141 -7.56 5.82 -3.43
N ALA A 142 -6.86 5.14 -4.34
CA ALA A 142 -6.17 3.89 -4.04
C ALA A 142 -4.67 4.08 -4.24
N ILE A 143 -3.86 3.73 -3.24
CA ILE A 143 -2.41 3.91 -3.27
C ILE A 143 -1.75 2.54 -3.25
N PHE A 144 -0.85 2.28 -4.20
CA PHE A 144 -0.06 1.05 -4.25
C PHE A 144 1.42 1.38 -4.37
N ASP A 145 2.24 0.78 -3.52
CA ASP A 145 3.69 0.91 -3.59
C ASP A 145 4.25 0.15 -4.79
N ALA A 146 5.50 0.46 -5.17
CA ALA A 146 6.15 -0.03 -6.39
C ALA A 146 6.15 -1.56 -6.56
N ASP A 147 6.19 -2.29 -5.44
CA ASP A 147 6.28 -3.74 -5.37
C ASP A 147 4.93 -4.46 -5.26
N PHE A 148 3.82 -3.70 -5.11
CA PHE A 148 2.48 -4.26 -4.98
C PHE A 148 1.93 -4.80 -6.30
N VAL A 149 1.10 -5.83 -6.19
CA VAL A 149 0.39 -6.45 -7.30
C VAL A 149 -1.06 -6.64 -6.85
N PRO A 150 -1.93 -5.61 -6.99
CA PRO A 150 -3.32 -5.74 -6.59
C PRO A 150 -4.03 -6.82 -7.42
N THR A 151 -4.95 -7.55 -6.80
CA THR A 151 -5.78 -8.51 -7.54
C THR A 151 -6.80 -7.77 -8.40
N PRO A 152 -7.24 -8.34 -9.54
CA PRO A 152 -8.19 -7.67 -10.44
C PRO A 152 -9.49 -7.23 -9.76
N ASP A 153 -9.92 -7.91 -8.70
CA ASP A 153 -11.12 -7.63 -7.94
C ASP A 153 -10.91 -6.71 -6.72
N PHE A 154 -9.71 -6.14 -6.54
CA PHE A 154 -9.36 -5.31 -5.39
C PHE A 154 -10.39 -4.19 -5.13
N LEU A 155 -10.65 -3.36 -6.15
CA LEU A 155 -11.59 -2.23 -6.02
C LEU A 155 -13.03 -2.70 -5.75
N LYS A 156 -13.45 -3.80 -6.38
CA LYS A 156 -14.77 -4.40 -6.14
C LYS A 156 -14.94 -4.89 -4.70
N LYS A 157 -13.86 -5.37 -4.09
CA LYS A 157 -13.85 -5.83 -2.69
C LYS A 157 -13.69 -4.69 -1.70
N SER A 158 -12.96 -3.62 -2.03
CA SER A 158 -12.67 -2.53 -1.09
C SER A 158 -13.70 -1.42 -1.08
N LEU A 159 -14.25 -1.03 -2.24
CA LEU A 159 -15.17 0.11 -2.35
C LEU A 159 -16.48 -0.06 -1.55
N PRO A 160 -17.11 -1.25 -1.46
CA PRO A 160 -18.36 -1.39 -0.71
C PRO A 160 -18.27 -1.00 0.77
N TYR A 161 -17.10 -1.02 1.40
CA TYR A 161 -16.93 -0.60 2.80
C TYR A 161 -17.19 0.90 3.02
N PHE A 162 -17.07 1.72 1.98
CA PHE A 162 -17.42 3.15 2.04
C PHE A 162 -18.93 3.41 1.98
N SER A 163 -19.76 2.37 1.91
CA SER A 163 -21.22 2.49 2.11
C SER A 163 -21.59 2.95 3.53
N ASP A 164 -20.70 2.75 4.51
CA ASP A 164 -20.84 3.35 5.84
C ASP A 164 -20.18 4.75 5.85
N PRO A 165 -20.94 5.83 6.10
CA PRO A 165 -20.42 7.19 6.11
C PRO A 165 -19.38 7.45 7.22
N LYS A 166 -19.21 6.53 8.18
CA LYS A 166 -18.17 6.60 9.21
C LYS A 166 -16.81 6.08 8.72
N VAL A 167 -16.75 5.43 7.56
CA VAL A 167 -15.51 4.83 7.04
C VAL A 167 -14.75 5.83 6.17
N GLY A 168 -13.63 6.33 6.68
CA GLY A 168 -12.72 7.21 5.93
C GLY A 168 -11.57 6.48 5.21
N MET A 169 -11.29 5.23 5.56
CA MET A 169 -10.18 4.45 4.99
C MET A 169 -10.45 2.95 5.04
N VAL A 170 -10.07 2.25 3.97
CA VAL A 170 -10.10 0.78 3.90
C VAL A 170 -8.69 0.27 3.71
N GLN A 171 -8.18 -0.48 4.69
CA GLN A 171 -6.85 -1.09 4.63
C GLN A 171 -6.98 -2.57 4.26
N ALA A 172 -6.30 -2.98 3.18
CA ALA A 172 -6.19 -4.38 2.80
C ALA A 172 -5.01 -5.06 3.50
N ARG A 173 -5.11 -6.38 3.70
CA ARG A 173 -4.02 -7.21 4.22
C ARG A 173 -2.88 -7.29 3.20
N TRP A 174 -1.65 -7.10 3.65
CA TRP A 174 -0.46 -7.33 2.83
C TRP A 174 -0.17 -8.83 2.67
N GLY A 175 0.17 -9.22 1.46
CA GLY A 175 0.61 -10.58 1.12
C GLY A 175 1.94 -10.52 0.40
N HIS A 176 2.70 -11.61 0.47
CA HIS A 176 4.00 -11.73 -0.17
C HIS A 176 3.96 -12.79 -1.27
N ILE A 177 4.34 -12.39 -2.48
CA ILE A 177 4.37 -13.29 -3.65
C ILE A 177 5.46 -14.35 -3.55
N ASN A 178 6.51 -14.10 -2.76
CA ASN A 178 7.68 -14.96 -2.60
C ASN A 178 7.62 -15.84 -1.36
N ARG A 179 6.45 -16.02 -0.74
CA ARG A 179 6.29 -16.83 0.48
C ARG A 179 6.89 -18.23 0.33
N ASN A 180 6.71 -18.85 -0.83
CA ASN A 180 7.21 -20.21 -1.08
C ASN A 180 8.57 -20.26 -1.79
N TYR A 181 9.32 -19.16 -1.82
CA TYR A 181 10.59 -19.09 -2.57
C TYR A 181 11.74 -19.83 -1.87
N SER A 182 11.80 -19.80 -0.53
CA SER A 182 12.85 -20.45 0.24
C SER A 182 12.34 -20.97 1.59
N LEU A 183 13.19 -21.72 2.31
CA LEU A 183 12.89 -22.17 3.68
C LEU A 183 12.70 -21.02 4.67
N LEU A 184 13.35 -19.87 4.46
CA LEU A 184 13.23 -18.69 5.33
C LEU A 184 11.90 -17.93 5.13
N THR A 185 11.26 -18.10 3.98
CA THR A 185 10.05 -17.35 3.61
C THR A 185 8.75 -18.15 3.77
N ARG A 186 8.84 -19.49 3.93
CA ARG A 186 7.71 -20.40 4.15
C ARG A 186 7.09 -20.20 5.53
#